data_AF-A0A317Z5D3-F1
#
_entry.id   AF-A0A317Z5D3-F1
#
_cell.length_a   1.000
_cell.length_b   1.000
_cell.length_c   1.000
_cell.angle_alpha   90.00
_cell.angle_beta   90.00
_cell.angle_gamma   90.00
#
_symmetry.space_group_name_H-M   'P 1'
#
loop_
_entity.id
_entity.type
_entity.pdbx_description
1 polymer ?
#
loop_
_entity_poly.entity_id
_entity_poly.type
_entity_poly.pdbx_seq_one_letter_code
_entity_poly.pdbx_strand_id
1 'polypeptide(L)'
;GIMMKQYLDMNVYEAAKERVRYIFDEFDNIYVSFSGGKDSGVCMHLMCDEARRRNRKIGVLFIDTEAQYQFTIEYVESILKEYTDVIKPMWVCLPMETDNNLSYSEMLWSWWDPDKKDVWVRDIPKNVINLDNNPIDYYRYKMTFEEFVSKFGKWYGKGEKTACIIGIRTQESLNRWRAIKGDKSTYNDIKYSTKVDTDVYNFYPIYDWTVEDVWTFYGKTVHKYNKFYDLMYQAGISIHKMRIDEPFGDEAKAGLNMFRILEPQTWGKVVNRVSGANFGNIYS
;
A
#
# COMPACT_ATOMS: atom_id res chain seq x y z
N GLY A 1 3.66 -7.31 31.87
CA GLY A 1 4.07 -8.72 31.71
C GLY A 1 4.21 -9.05 30.25
N ILE A 2 5.20 -9.85 29.86
CA ILE A 2 5.42 -10.25 28.46
C ILE A 2 4.22 -11.10 28.02
N MET A 3 3.39 -10.55 27.14
CA MET A 3 2.22 -11.26 26.62
C MET A 3 2.68 -12.29 25.58
N MET A 4 2.67 -13.57 25.96
CA MET A 4 3.10 -14.68 25.11
C MET A 4 2.18 -14.86 23.89
N LYS A 5 2.73 -15.39 22.79
CA LYS A 5 1.96 -15.73 21.59
C LYS A 5 0.94 -16.81 21.95
N GLN A 6 -0.34 -16.55 21.68
CA GLN A 6 -1.42 -17.51 21.83
C GLN A 6 -1.72 -18.14 20.48
N TYR A 7 -1.69 -19.47 20.42
CA TYR A 7 -2.10 -20.23 19.25
C TYR A 7 -3.58 -20.58 19.38
N LEU A 8 -4.31 -20.47 18.27
CA LEU A 8 -5.72 -20.84 18.18
C LEU A 8 -5.83 -22.16 17.39
N ASP A 9 -6.92 -22.90 17.60
CA ASP A 9 -7.26 -24.07 16.78
C ASP A 9 -7.95 -23.62 15.47
N MET A 10 -7.27 -22.75 14.72
CA MET A 10 -7.75 -22.14 13.49
C MET A 10 -6.57 -21.74 12.62
N ASN A 11 -6.68 -21.97 11.31
CA ASN A 11 -5.67 -21.50 10.38
C ASN A 11 -5.75 -19.96 10.20
N VAL A 12 -4.64 -19.35 9.79
CA VAL A 12 -4.54 -17.88 9.67
C VAL A 12 -5.47 -17.28 8.60
N TYR A 13 -5.90 -18.08 7.61
CA TYR A 13 -6.83 -17.65 6.56
C TYR A 13 -8.26 -17.50 7.09
N GLU A 14 -8.78 -18.50 7.81
CA GLU A 14 -10.09 -18.40 8.44
C GLU A 14 -10.11 -17.33 9.55
N ALA A 15 -9.02 -17.20 10.31
CA ALA A 15 -8.88 -16.14 11.30
C ALA A 15 -8.89 -14.75 10.65
N ALA A 16 -8.22 -14.57 9.50
CA ALA A 16 -8.26 -13.31 8.75
C ALA A 16 -9.68 -13.01 8.24
N LYS A 17 -10.41 -14.01 7.73
CA LYS A 17 -11.81 -13.85 7.33
C LYS A 17 -12.71 -13.45 8.49
N GLU A 18 -12.51 -14.00 9.69
CA GLU A 18 -13.23 -13.56 10.89
C GLU A 18 -12.98 -12.10 11.23
N ARG A 19 -11.73 -11.65 11.17
CA ARG A 19 -11.37 -10.25 11.40
C ARG A 19 -12.01 -9.33 10.36
N VAL A 20 -12.01 -9.75 9.09
CA VAL A 20 -12.68 -9.01 8.01
C VAL A 20 -14.18 -8.94 8.25
N ARG A 21 -14.85 -10.06 8.57
CA ARG A 21 -16.28 -10.07 8.92
C ARG A 21 -16.59 -9.09 10.05
N TYR A 22 -15.81 -9.14 11.12
CA TYR A 22 -15.94 -8.25 12.27
C TYR A 22 -15.83 -6.77 11.87
N ILE A 23 -14.86 -6.41 11.03
CA ILE A 23 -14.72 -5.03 10.54
C ILE A 23 -15.98 -4.60 9.76
N PHE A 24 -16.55 -5.47 8.92
CA PHE A 24 -17.79 -5.17 8.22
C PHE A 24 -19.01 -5.07 9.13
N ASP A 25 -19.05 -5.83 10.23
CA ASP A 25 -20.12 -5.75 11.23
C ASP A 25 -20.07 -4.42 12.00
N GLU A 26 -18.86 -3.89 12.22
CA GLU A 26 -18.65 -2.71 13.06
C GLU A 26 -18.60 -1.39 12.29
N PHE A 27 -18.15 -1.38 11.03
CA PHE A 27 -17.86 -0.15 10.29
C PHE A 27 -18.70 -0.02 9.02
N ASP A 28 -19.31 1.15 8.83
CA ASP A 28 -19.98 1.52 7.58
C ASP A 28 -18.98 2.05 6.56
N ASN A 29 -18.05 2.91 7.00
CA ASN A 29 -17.00 3.48 6.17
C ASN A 29 -15.74 2.61 6.25
N ILE A 30 -15.45 1.87 5.18
CA ILE A 30 -14.28 1.00 5.07
C ILE A 30 -13.52 1.36 3.82
N TYR A 31 -12.19 1.45 3.90
CA TYR A 31 -11.33 1.50 2.72
C TYR A 31 -10.05 0.69 2.89
N VAL A 32 -9.54 0.17 1.78
CA VAL A 32 -8.24 -0.51 1.72
C VAL A 32 -7.17 0.48 1.27
N SER A 33 -6.09 0.61 2.05
CA SER A 33 -4.86 1.26 1.61
C SER A 33 -4.08 0.24 0.77
N PHE A 34 -4.20 0.35 -0.54
CA PHE A 34 -3.67 -0.60 -1.49
C PHE A 34 -2.38 -0.07 -2.10
N SER A 35 -1.29 -0.84 -2.04
CA SER A 35 0.02 -0.43 -2.55
C SER A 35 0.45 -1.18 -3.82
N GLY A 36 -0.34 -2.16 -4.28
CA GLY A 36 0.06 -3.06 -5.37
C GLY A 36 1.07 -4.14 -4.96
N GLY A 37 1.42 -4.22 -3.66
CA GLY A 37 2.27 -5.28 -3.10
C GLY A 37 1.50 -6.56 -2.79
N LYS A 38 2.24 -7.66 -2.51
CA LYS A 38 1.65 -8.97 -2.17
C LYS A 38 0.79 -8.93 -0.91
N ASP A 39 1.22 -8.20 0.11
CA ASP A 39 0.56 -8.16 1.42
C ASP A 39 -0.75 -7.34 1.35
N SER A 40 -0.70 -6.15 0.73
CA SER A 40 -1.89 -5.32 0.47
C SER A 40 -2.85 -5.96 -0.55
N GLY A 41 -2.33 -6.76 -1.48
CA GLY A 41 -3.11 -7.59 -2.40
C GLY A 41 -3.96 -8.64 -1.67
N VAL A 42 -3.40 -9.38 -0.70
CA VAL A 42 -4.19 -10.30 0.13
C VAL A 42 -5.33 -9.58 0.85
N CYS A 43 -5.04 -8.43 1.48
CA CYS A 43 -6.09 -7.62 2.11
C CYS A 43 -7.17 -7.19 1.10
N MET A 44 -6.77 -6.76 -0.09
CA MET A 44 -7.70 -6.36 -1.14
C MET A 44 -8.66 -7.51 -1.50
N HIS A 45 -8.15 -8.73 -1.74
CA HIS A 45 -8.99 -9.89 -2.06
C HIS A 45 -9.93 -10.24 -0.92
N LEU A 46 -9.42 -10.39 0.30
CA LEU A 46 -10.22 -10.74 1.47
C LEU A 46 -11.37 -9.73 1.72
N MET A 47 -11.05 -8.43 1.62
CA MET A 47 -12.03 -7.36 1.84
C MET A 47 -13.07 -7.30 0.71
N CYS A 48 -12.66 -7.50 -0.55
CA CYS A 48 -13.58 -7.46 -1.68
C CYS A 48 -14.49 -8.70 -1.76
N ASP A 49 -13.99 -9.88 -1.39
CA ASP A 49 -14.81 -11.09 -1.31
C ASP A 49 -15.92 -10.94 -0.26
N GLU A 50 -15.59 -10.36 0.90
CA GLU A 50 -16.59 -10.05 1.92
C GLU A 50 -17.55 -8.94 1.49
N ALA A 51 -17.05 -7.90 0.79
CA ALA A 51 -17.87 -6.84 0.21
C ALA A 51 -18.92 -7.42 -0.76
N ARG A 52 -18.51 -8.36 -1.63
CA ARG A 52 -19.41 -9.10 -2.53
C ARG A 52 -20.44 -9.90 -1.76
N ARG A 53 -20.01 -10.66 -0.76
CA ARG A 53 -20.91 -11.46 0.10
C ARG A 53 -21.98 -10.61 0.77
N ARG A 54 -21.66 -9.36 1.12
CA ARG A 54 -22.58 -8.42 1.78
C ARG A 54 -23.29 -7.46 0.83
N ASN A 55 -23.02 -7.53 -0.48
CA ASN A 55 -23.51 -6.56 -1.46
C ASN A 55 -23.23 -5.10 -1.03
N ARG A 56 -22.01 -4.84 -0.55
CA ARG A 56 -21.55 -3.53 -0.07
C ARG A 56 -20.37 -3.05 -0.90
N LYS A 57 -20.22 -1.74 -1.03
CA LYS A 57 -19.02 -1.12 -1.64
C LYS A 57 -18.06 -0.62 -0.57
N ILE A 58 -16.78 -0.85 -0.76
CA ILE A 58 -15.69 -0.30 0.06
C ILE A 58 -14.84 0.67 -0.76
N GLY A 59 -14.11 1.56 -0.09
CA GLY A 59 -13.14 2.45 -0.72
C GLY A 59 -11.83 1.72 -1.01
N VAL A 60 -11.09 2.19 -2.00
CA VAL A 60 -9.72 1.73 -2.26
C VAL A 60 -8.87 2.95 -2.52
N LEU A 61 -7.92 3.22 -1.62
CA LEU A 61 -6.92 4.27 -1.81
C LEU A 61 -5.68 3.65 -2.45
N PHE A 62 -5.32 4.16 -3.62
CA PHE A 62 -4.02 3.91 -4.24
C PHE A 62 -3.34 5.27 -4.48
N ILE A 63 -2.23 5.51 -3.79
CA ILE A 63 -1.41 6.70 -4.01
C ILE A 63 -0.36 6.36 -5.04
N ASP A 64 -0.40 7.09 -6.14
CA ASP A 64 0.46 6.91 -7.28
C ASP A 64 1.63 7.88 -7.17
N THR A 65 2.83 7.34 -7.00
CA THR A 65 4.06 8.12 -6.79
C THR A 65 4.86 8.35 -8.08
N GLU A 66 4.21 8.27 -9.25
CA GLU A 66 4.76 8.45 -10.60
C GLU A 66 5.74 7.32 -11.00
N ALA A 67 6.83 7.16 -10.24
CA ALA A 67 7.96 6.27 -10.51
C ALA A 67 7.79 4.86 -9.91
N GLN A 68 6.65 4.23 -10.14
CA GLN A 68 6.40 2.83 -9.76
C GLN A 68 6.70 1.89 -10.94
N TYR A 69 6.99 0.62 -10.66
CA TYR A 69 7.15 -0.40 -11.70
C TYR A 69 5.91 -0.48 -12.58
N GLN A 70 6.12 -0.63 -13.89
CA GLN A 70 5.06 -0.82 -14.86
C GLN A 70 4.21 -2.05 -14.51
N PHE A 71 4.84 -3.16 -14.10
CA PHE A 71 4.12 -4.36 -13.62
C PHE A 71 3.20 -4.08 -12.43
N THR A 72 3.59 -3.15 -11.55
CA THR A 72 2.76 -2.75 -10.40
C THR A 72 1.57 -1.94 -10.84
N ILE A 73 1.73 -1.01 -11.78
CA ILE A 73 0.62 -0.23 -12.32
C ILE A 73 -0.38 -1.13 -13.04
N GLU A 74 0.10 -2.04 -13.89
CA GLU A 74 -0.75 -3.02 -14.59
C GLU A 74 -1.52 -3.92 -13.60
N TYR A 75 -0.85 -4.37 -12.54
CA TYR A 75 -1.51 -5.13 -11.48
C TYR A 75 -2.61 -4.32 -10.80
N VAL A 76 -2.33 -3.07 -10.42
CA VAL A 76 -3.31 -2.18 -9.80
C VAL A 76 -4.51 -1.96 -10.71
N GLU A 77 -4.30 -1.62 -11.98
CA GLU A 77 -5.37 -1.49 -12.98
C GLU A 77 -6.23 -2.76 -13.07
N SER A 78 -5.58 -3.92 -13.12
CA SER A 78 -6.27 -5.21 -13.24
C SER A 78 -7.16 -5.51 -12.04
N ILE A 79 -6.70 -5.13 -10.84
CA ILE A 79 -7.41 -5.34 -9.57
C ILE A 79 -8.57 -4.35 -9.43
N LEU A 80 -8.35 -3.07 -9.77
CA LEU A 80 -9.42 -2.07 -9.75
C LEU A 80 -10.54 -2.40 -10.75
N LYS A 81 -10.17 -2.96 -11.91
CA LYS A 81 -11.13 -3.45 -12.90
C LYS A 81 -11.88 -4.69 -12.42
N GLU A 82 -11.18 -5.65 -11.82
CA GLU A 82 -11.76 -6.91 -11.34
C GLU A 82 -12.84 -6.69 -10.27
N TYR A 83 -12.66 -5.70 -9.41
CA TYR A 83 -13.53 -5.46 -8.25
C TYR A 83 -14.47 -4.26 -8.41
N THR A 84 -14.66 -3.75 -9.62
CA THR A 84 -15.49 -2.55 -9.91
C THR A 84 -16.93 -2.65 -9.37
N ASP A 85 -17.45 -3.86 -9.23
CA ASP A 85 -18.76 -4.17 -8.64
C ASP A 85 -18.84 -3.83 -7.15
N VAL A 86 -17.72 -3.88 -6.42
CA VAL A 86 -17.68 -3.73 -4.95
C VAL A 86 -16.71 -2.68 -4.43
N ILE A 87 -16.05 -1.92 -5.31
CA ILE A 87 -15.14 -0.85 -4.88
C ILE A 87 -15.55 0.54 -5.37
N LYS A 88 -15.08 1.53 -4.63
CA LYS A 88 -15.00 2.95 -5.01
C LYS A 88 -13.51 3.32 -5.09
N PRO A 89 -12.90 3.28 -6.28
CA PRO A 89 -11.47 3.52 -6.41
C PRO A 89 -11.15 5.01 -6.23
N MET A 90 -10.10 5.29 -5.46
CA MET A 90 -9.48 6.60 -5.25
C MET A 90 -8.01 6.45 -5.63
N TRP A 91 -7.77 6.46 -6.95
CA TRP A 91 -6.43 6.49 -7.51
C TRP A 91 -5.94 7.94 -7.53
N VAL A 92 -4.98 8.26 -6.67
CA VAL A 92 -4.53 9.62 -6.42
C VAL A 92 -3.20 9.88 -7.14
N CYS A 93 -3.24 10.70 -8.18
CA CYS A 93 -2.10 11.25 -8.92
C CYS A 93 -1.99 12.77 -8.66
N LEU A 94 -1.88 13.14 -7.39
CA LEU A 94 -1.68 14.53 -6.97
C LEU A 94 -0.20 14.79 -6.68
N PRO A 95 0.32 16.00 -6.96
CA PRO A 95 1.66 16.38 -6.55
C PRO A 95 1.82 16.35 -5.03
N MET A 96 2.73 15.52 -4.55
CA MET A 96 3.07 15.41 -3.13
C MET A 96 4.57 15.15 -2.99
N GLU A 97 5.05 15.30 -1.76
CA GLU A 97 6.47 15.21 -1.44
C GLU A 97 6.73 14.20 -0.32
N THR A 98 7.89 13.56 -0.37
CA THR A 98 8.48 12.81 0.73
C THR A 98 9.99 13.00 0.72
N ASP A 99 10.67 12.55 1.76
CA ASP A 99 12.13 12.62 1.87
C ASP A 99 12.79 11.77 0.76
N ASN A 100 13.78 12.34 0.08
CA ASN A 100 14.63 11.64 -0.89
C ASN A 100 15.98 11.29 -0.25
N ASN A 101 16.13 10.04 0.17
CA ASN A 101 17.35 9.57 0.81
C ASN A 101 18.50 9.22 -0.16
N LEU A 102 18.31 9.45 -1.47
CA LEU A 102 19.32 9.13 -2.48
C LEU A 102 20.15 10.34 -2.91
N SER A 103 19.77 11.55 -2.52
CA SER A 103 20.41 12.78 -2.97
C SER A 103 20.65 13.76 -1.83
N TYR A 104 21.87 14.31 -1.80
CA TYR A 104 22.23 15.41 -0.93
C TYR A 104 21.88 16.78 -1.52
N SER A 105 21.65 16.87 -2.84
CA SER A 105 21.32 18.13 -3.52
C SER A 105 19.83 18.36 -3.66
N GLU A 106 19.04 17.30 -3.78
CA GLU A 106 17.57 17.35 -3.78
C GLU A 106 17.03 16.37 -2.75
N MET A 107 16.82 16.88 -1.53
CA MET A 107 16.42 16.09 -0.36
C MET A 107 14.94 15.71 -0.35
N LEU A 108 14.15 16.14 -1.34
CA LEU A 108 12.74 15.81 -1.47
C LEU A 108 12.48 15.12 -2.82
N TRP A 109 11.70 14.06 -2.78
CA TRP A 109 11.10 13.45 -3.96
C TRP A 109 9.69 14.03 -4.11
N SER A 110 9.50 14.83 -5.18
CA SER A 110 8.22 15.47 -5.52
C SER A 110 7.69 14.84 -6.79
N TRP A 111 6.65 14.02 -6.71
CA TRP A 111 6.06 13.33 -7.87
C TRP A 111 4.89 14.12 -8.46
N TRP A 112 4.52 13.82 -9.70
CA TRP A 112 3.42 14.48 -10.44
C TRP A 112 3.53 16.02 -10.45
N ASP A 113 4.73 16.57 -10.27
CA ASP A 113 4.98 18.01 -10.31
C ASP A 113 4.78 18.55 -11.74
N PRO A 114 3.77 19.40 -12.00
CA PRO A 114 3.51 19.94 -13.33
C PRO A 114 4.70 20.73 -13.92
N ASP A 115 5.57 21.29 -13.07
CA ASP A 115 6.77 22.01 -13.52
C ASP A 115 7.86 21.05 -14.05
N LYS A 116 7.69 19.74 -13.85
CA LYS A 116 8.62 18.66 -14.28
C LYS A 116 7.97 17.70 -15.28
N LYS A 117 6.86 18.11 -15.91
CA LYS A 117 6.05 17.24 -16.78
C LYS A 117 6.80 16.65 -17.96
N ASP A 118 7.77 17.37 -18.50
CA ASP A 118 8.63 16.96 -19.61
C ASP A 118 9.55 15.76 -19.26
N VAL A 119 9.83 15.56 -17.98
CA VAL A 119 10.69 14.48 -17.48
C VAL A 119 9.95 13.43 -16.66
N TRP A 120 8.61 13.46 -16.61
CA TRP A 120 7.83 12.44 -15.88
C TRP A 120 8.14 11.01 -16.36
N VAL A 121 8.14 10.06 -15.43
CA VAL A 121 8.43 8.65 -15.74
C VAL A 121 7.35 8.04 -16.66
N ARG A 122 6.11 8.49 -16.52
CA ARG A 122 4.96 8.07 -17.36
C ARG A 122 3.86 9.11 -17.34
N ASP A 123 2.89 8.94 -18.24
CA ASP A 123 1.69 9.75 -18.27
C ASP A 123 0.74 9.43 -17.11
N ILE A 124 -0.05 10.43 -16.72
CA ILE A 124 -1.14 10.26 -15.75
C ILE A 124 -2.18 9.27 -16.33
N PRO A 125 -2.54 8.20 -15.60
CA PRO A 125 -3.57 7.25 -16.05
C PRO A 125 -4.95 7.90 -16.21
N LYS A 126 -5.86 7.23 -16.92
CA LYS A 126 -7.24 7.71 -17.07
C LYS A 126 -8.06 7.42 -15.81
N ASN A 127 -9.10 8.23 -15.57
CA ASN A 127 -10.04 8.05 -14.46
C ASN A 127 -9.39 8.08 -13.06
N VAL A 128 -8.40 8.95 -12.88
CA VAL A 128 -7.71 9.19 -11.61
C VAL A 128 -8.09 10.55 -11.01
N ILE A 129 -7.77 10.73 -9.73
CA ILE A 129 -7.79 12.01 -9.04
C ILE A 129 -6.48 12.73 -9.34
N ASN A 130 -6.54 13.91 -9.95
CA ASN A 130 -5.40 14.78 -10.26
C ASN A 130 -5.77 16.25 -9.96
N LEU A 131 -4.90 17.20 -10.30
CA LEU A 131 -5.12 18.62 -10.01
C LEU A 131 -6.41 19.18 -10.64
N ASP A 132 -6.83 18.67 -11.79
CA ASP A 132 -7.98 19.21 -12.54
C ASP A 132 -9.34 18.76 -11.96
N ASN A 133 -9.37 17.65 -11.21
CA ASN A 133 -10.61 17.02 -10.74
C ASN A 133 -10.58 16.60 -9.26
N ASN A 134 -9.66 17.17 -8.46
CA ASN A 134 -9.45 16.77 -7.07
C ASN A 134 -10.68 17.04 -6.16
N PRO A 135 -11.30 16.00 -5.56
CA PRO A 135 -12.39 16.18 -4.61
C PRO A 135 -11.91 16.37 -3.15
N ILE A 136 -10.60 16.25 -2.90
CA ILE A 136 -10.02 16.24 -1.54
C ILE A 136 -9.76 17.67 -1.10
N ASP A 137 -10.60 18.18 -0.21
CA ASP A 137 -10.64 19.60 0.19
C ASP A 137 -9.48 20.04 1.08
N TYR A 138 -8.92 19.13 1.88
CA TYR A 138 -7.75 19.42 2.72
C TYR A 138 -6.42 19.36 1.96
N TYR A 139 -6.43 18.89 0.71
CA TYR A 139 -5.21 18.80 -0.08
C TYR A 139 -4.62 20.19 -0.31
N ARG A 140 -3.31 20.30 -0.13
CA ARG A 140 -2.54 21.48 -0.49
C ARG A 140 -1.47 21.06 -1.49
N TYR A 141 -1.22 21.90 -2.48
CA TYR A 141 -0.19 21.66 -3.48
C TYR A 141 1.14 21.32 -2.80
N LYS A 142 1.72 20.18 -3.18
CA LYS A 142 2.98 19.65 -2.62
C LYS A 142 2.96 19.41 -1.09
N MET A 143 1.80 19.12 -0.51
CA MET A 143 1.77 18.61 0.86
C MET A 143 2.52 17.27 0.96
N THR A 144 3.05 16.96 2.14
CA THR A 144 3.78 15.71 2.30
C THR A 144 2.85 14.50 2.24
N PHE A 145 3.39 13.37 1.80
CA PHE A 145 2.67 12.09 1.81
C PHE A 145 2.11 11.75 3.18
N GLU A 146 2.90 11.96 4.24
CA GLU A 146 2.52 11.69 5.63
C GLU A 146 1.36 12.59 6.08
N GLU A 147 1.39 13.87 5.70
CA GLU A 147 0.29 14.79 5.97
C GLU A 147 -0.97 14.37 5.19
N PHE A 148 -0.82 13.89 3.95
CA PHE A 148 -1.96 13.45 3.15
C PHE A 148 -2.65 12.22 3.75
N VAL A 149 -1.88 11.16 4.04
CA VAL A 149 -2.43 9.89 4.55
C VAL A 149 -3.00 10.02 5.95
N SER A 150 -2.41 10.86 6.81
CA SER A 150 -2.89 11.07 8.19
C SER A 150 -4.29 11.69 8.24
N LYS A 151 -4.66 12.50 7.25
CA LYS A 151 -5.97 13.17 7.17
C LYS A 151 -7.00 12.40 6.33
N PHE A 152 -6.54 11.49 5.47
CA PHE A 152 -7.39 10.83 4.49
C PHE A 152 -8.57 10.07 5.11
N GLY A 153 -8.33 9.31 6.18
CA GLY A 153 -9.39 8.50 6.80
C GLY A 153 -10.55 9.36 7.34
N LYS A 154 -10.24 10.53 7.90
CA LYS A 154 -11.24 11.46 8.41
C LYS A 154 -12.07 12.09 7.28
N TRP A 155 -11.40 12.47 6.20
CA TRP A 155 -12.06 12.99 4.99
C TRP A 155 -12.94 11.94 4.32
N TYR A 156 -12.42 10.73 4.12
CA TYR A 156 -13.15 9.62 3.51
C TYR A 156 -14.41 9.26 4.31
N GLY A 157 -14.26 9.17 5.63
CA GLY A 157 -15.35 8.91 6.56
C GLY A 157 -16.31 10.07 6.79
N LYS A 158 -15.98 11.28 6.31
CA LYS A 158 -16.75 12.51 6.59
C LYS A 158 -17.01 12.74 8.08
N GLY A 159 -16.05 12.38 8.93
CA GLY A 159 -16.17 12.47 10.39
C GLY A 159 -16.92 11.32 11.05
N GLU A 160 -17.37 10.30 10.31
CA GLU A 160 -17.97 9.10 10.86
C GLU A 160 -16.94 8.00 11.12
N LYS A 161 -17.36 7.00 11.90
CA LYS A 161 -16.56 5.83 12.25
C LYS A 161 -16.04 5.10 11.01
N THR A 162 -14.72 5.03 10.87
CA THR A 162 -14.03 4.61 9.65
C THR A 162 -12.90 3.61 9.91
N ALA A 163 -12.85 2.55 9.11
CA ALA A 163 -11.78 1.56 9.11
C ALA A 163 -10.87 1.71 7.87
N CYS A 164 -9.58 1.85 8.12
CA CYS A 164 -8.51 1.77 7.12
C CYS A 164 -7.85 0.39 7.20
N ILE A 165 -7.82 -0.35 6.09
CA ILE A 165 -7.19 -1.67 6.04
C ILE A 165 -5.77 -1.54 5.51
N ILE A 166 -4.81 -2.06 6.28
CA ILE A 166 -3.39 -2.01 5.92
C ILE A 166 -2.80 -3.43 5.88
N GLY A 167 -2.16 -3.77 4.78
CA GLY A 167 -1.46 -5.05 4.58
C GLY A 167 -0.09 -5.09 5.25
N ILE A 168 -0.07 -5.14 6.59
CA ILE A 168 1.14 -5.29 7.39
C ILE A 168 1.13 -6.63 8.12
N ARG A 169 2.30 -7.28 8.18
CA ARG A 169 2.54 -8.48 9.01
C ARG A 169 3.56 -8.20 10.11
N THR A 170 3.40 -8.82 11.27
CA THR A 170 4.27 -8.63 12.44
C THR A 170 5.70 -9.15 12.24
N GLN A 171 5.91 -10.08 11.30
CA GLN A 171 7.23 -10.63 10.98
C GLN A 171 8.11 -9.65 10.17
N GLU A 172 7.56 -8.54 9.67
CA GLU A 172 8.26 -7.69 8.70
C GLU A 172 9.20 -6.66 9.32
N SER A 173 8.90 -6.13 10.51
CA SER A 173 9.85 -5.27 11.23
C SER A 173 9.51 -5.14 12.72
N LEU A 174 10.52 -4.84 13.54
CA LEU A 174 10.36 -4.51 14.96
C LEU A 174 9.47 -3.27 15.16
N ASN A 175 9.53 -2.29 14.24
CA ASN A 175 8.69 -1.10 14.26
C ASN A 175 7.23 -1.42 13.93
N ARG A 176 6.95 -2.35 13.01
CA ARG A 176 5.60 -2.87 12.71
C ARG A 176 5.07 -3.74 13.85
N TRP A 177 5.93 -4.52 14.50
CA TRP A 177 5.59 -5.22 15.73
C TRP A 177 5.21 -4.24 16.85
N ARG A 178 5.92 -3.11 16.99
CA ARG A 178 5.57 -2.02 17.92
C ARG A 178 4.28 -1.30 17.53
N ALA A 179 4.03 -1.06 16.24
CA ALA A 179 2.77 -0.50 15.75
C ALA A 179 1.57 -1.42 16.08
N ILE A 180 1.80 -2.74 16.22
CA ILE A 180 0.75 -3.72 16.49
C ILE A 180 0.64 -4.08 17.99
N LYS A 181 1.76 -4.12 18.73
CA LYS A 181 1.84 -4.54 20.15
C LYS A 181 2.20 -3.43 21.15
N GLY A 182 2.47 -2.21 20.70
CA GLY A 182 2.78 -1.07 21.58
C GLY A 182 1.59 -0.64 22.44
N ASP A 183 1.86 0.22 23.42
CA ASP A 183 0.82 0.87 24.22
C ASP A 183 0.11 1.90 23.33
N LYS A 184 -1.05 1.52 22.82
CA LYS A 184 -1.80 2.29 21.83
C LYS A 184 -3.30 2.15 22.09
N SER A 185 -4.04 3.19 21.76
CA SER A 185 -5.49 3.10 21.74
C SER A 185 -5.92 2.17 20.60
N THR A 186 -6.73 1.18 20.93
CA THR A 186 -7.28 0.21 19.98
C THR A 186 -8.80 0.39 19.90
N TYR A 187 -9.41 -0.19 18.87
CA TYR A 187 -10.86 -0.33 18.80
C TYR A 187 -11.29 -1.52 19.66
N ASN A 188 -12.08 -1.30 20.71
CA ASN A 188 -12.63 -2.36 21.57
C ASN A 188 -11.60 -3.42 22.03
N ASP A 189 -10.41 -2.98 22.46
CA ASP A 189 -9.28 -3.85 22.89
C ASP A 189 -8.74 -4.81 21.82
N ILE A 190 -9.07 -4.57 20.55
CA ILE A 190 -8.63 -5.38 19.42
C ILE A 190 -7.19 -5.06 19.05
N LYS A 191 -6.31 -6.02 19.30
CA LYS A 191 -4.85 -5.88 19.13
C LYS A 191 -4.41 -5.67 17.68
N TYR A 192 -5.21 -6.13 16.71
CA TYR A 192 -4.98 -5.90 15.27
C TYR A 192 -5.61 -4.59 14.77
N SER A 193 -5.90 -3.64 15.67
CA SER A 193 -6.36 -2.29 15.34
C SER A 193 -5.47 -1.20 15.94
N THR A 194 -5.58 0.03 15.46
CA THR A 194 -4.93 1.23 16.04
C THR A 194 -5.80 2.44 15.78
N LYS A 195 -6.13 3.20 16.82
CA LYS A 195 -6.80 4.48 16.67
C LYS A 195 -5.80 5.50 16.10
N VAL A 196 -6.14 6.13 14.99
CA VAL A 196 -5.28 7.12 14.32
C VAL A 196 -5.90 8.53 14.28
N ASP A 197 -7.20 8.63 14.45
CA ASP A 197 -7.94 9.88 14.68
C ASP A 197 -9.16 9.58 15.58
N THR A 198 -9.97 10.57 15.95
CA THR A 198 -11.14 10.46 16.84
C THR A 198 -12.05 9.28 16.49
N ASP A 199 -12.32 9.08 15.20
CA ASP A 199 -13.22 8.03 14.69
C ASP A 199 -12.59 7.18 13.58
N VAL A 200 -11.27 7.26 13.42
CA VAL A 200 -10.55 6.53 12.36
C VAL A 200 -9.62 5.50 12.98
N TYR A 201 -9.73 4.28 12.49
CA TYR A 201 -8.98 3.13 12.99
C TYR A 201 -8.30 2.39 11.84
N ASN A 202 -7.00 2.15 11.99
CA ASN A 202 -6.27 1.22 11.13
C ASN A 202 -6.53 -0.22 11.62
N PHE A 203 -6.74 -1.14 10.69
CA PHE A 203 -6.86 -2.58 10.95
C PHE A 203 -5.83 -3.36 10.12
N TYR A 204 -5.33 -4.44 10.71
CA TYR A 204 -4.29 -5.30 10.13
C TYR A 204 -4.77 -6.76 10.07
N PRO A 205 -5.68 -7.14 9.15
CA PRO A 205 -6.32 -8.46 9.17
C PRO A 205 -5.36 -9.65 9.06
N ILE A 206 -4.20 -9.44 8.43
CA ILE A 206 -3.17 -10.46 8.19
C ILE A 206 -1.96 -10.33 9.11
N TYR A 207 -2.07 -9.61 10.23
CA TYR A 207 -0.91 -9.29 11.08
C TYR A 207 -0.07 -10.48 11.55
N ASP A 208 -0.69 -11.65 11.70
CA ASP A 208 -0.09 -12.90 12.18
C ASP A 208 0.35 -13.83 11.06
N TRP A 209 0.22 -13.42 9.79
CA TRP A 209 0.65 -14.21 8.64
C TRP A 209 2.18 -14.16 8.47
N THR A 210 2.73 -15.30 8.05
CA THR A 210 4.08 -15.41 7.51
C THR A 210 4.11 -15.03 6.03
N VAL A 211 5.29 -14.97 5.40
CA VAL A 211 5.37 -14.72 3.96
C VAL A 211 4.94 -15.96 3.18
N GLU A 212 5.18 -17.14 3.74
CA GLU A 212 4.73 -18.42 3.22
C GLU A 212 3.20 -18.50 3.22
N ASP A 213 2.54 -17.97 4.24
CA ASP A 213 1.07 -17.89 4.27
C ASP A 213 0.52 -17.01 3.14
N VAL A 214 1.18 -15.87 2.85
CA VAL A 214 0.82 -14.98 1.73
C VAL A 214 0.91 -15.72 0.40
N TRP A 215 2.02 -16.42 0.15
CA TRP A 215 2.20 -17.19 -1.09
C TRP A 215 1.30 -18.42 -1.15
N THR A 216 1.04 -19.07 -0.01
CA THR A 216 0.10 -20.18 0.10
C THR A 216 -1.32 -19.73 -0.24
N PHE A 217 -1.73 -18.53 0.20
CA PHE A 217 -3.01 -17.95 -0.18
C PHE A 217 -3.13 -17.80 -1.70
N TYR A 218 -2.16 -17.18 -2.36
CA TYR A 218 -2.20 -17.02 -3.82
C TYR A 218 -2.19 -18.37 -4.55
N GLY A 219 -1.37 -19.32 -4.08
CA GLY A 219 -1.30 -20.66 -4.66
C GLY A 219 -2.57 -21.50 -4.48
N LYS A 220 -3.32 -21.31 -3.38
CA LYS A 220 -4.54 -22.09 -3.08
C LYS A 220 -5.83 -21.44 -3.59
N THR A 221 -5.88 -20.12 -3.67
CA THR A 221 -7.10 -19.37 -4.05
C THR A 221 -7.12 -18.97 -5.51
N VAL A 222 -5.97 -19.00 -6.19
CA VAL A 222 -5.82 -18.59 -7.60
C VAL A 222 -6.19 -17.12 -7.83
N HIS A 223 -6.22 -16.30 -6.77
CA HIS A 223 -6.32 -14.85 -6.92
C HIS A 223 -5.09 -14.27 -7.63
N LYS A 224 -5.31 -13.18 -8.37
CA LYS A 224 -4.22 -12.46 -9.04
C LYS A 224 -3.26 -11.88 -8.02
N TYR A 225 -1.99 -11.80 -8.38
CA TYR A 225 -0.98 -11.07 -7.62
C TYR A 225 -0.09 -10.31 -8.59
N ASN A 226 0.71 -9.38 -8.06
CA ASN A 226 1.63 -8.61 -8.87
C ASN A 226 2.70 -9.51 -9.51
N LYS A 227 2.68 -9.59 -10.84
CA LYS A 227 3.59 -10.45 -11.61
C LYS A 227 5.05 -9.99 -11.56
N PHE A 228 5.32 -8.80 -11.04
CA PHE A 228 6.67 -8.38 -10.70
C PHE A 228 7.38 -9.35 -9.73
N TYR A 229 6.64 -10.02 -8.85
CA TYR A 229 7.24 -11.00 -7.94
C TYR A 229 7.73 -12.27 -8.65
N ASP A 230 7.11 -12.66 -9.79
CA ASP A 230 7.61 -13.77 -10.60
C ASP A 230 8.97 -13.42 -11.20
N LEU A 231 9.15 -12.17 -11.62
CA LEU A 231 10.42 -11.66 -12.14
C LEU A 231 11.49 -11.58 -11.04
N MET A 232 11.14 -11.12 -9.84
CA MET A 232 12.04 -11.17 -8.69
C MET A 232 12.48 -12.61 -8.39
N TYR A 233 11.56 -13.57 -8.45
CA TYR A 233 11.87 -14.98 -8.24
C TYR A 233 12.83 -15.52 -9.30
N GLN A 234 12.56 -15.22 -10.58
CA GLN A 234 13.43 -15.59 -11.70
C GLN A 234 14.83 -14.97 -11.59
N ALA A 235 14.93 -13.77 -11.00
CA ALA A 235 16.19 -13.11 -10.68
C ALA A 235 16.91 -13.70 -9.45
N GLY A 236 16.37 -14.76 -8.83
CA GLY A 236 16.96 -15.44 -7.69
C GLY A 236 16.67 -14.78 -6.33
N ILE A 237 15.74 -13.83 -6.27
CA ILE A 237 15.34 -13.20 -5.01
C ILE A 237 14.45 -14.16 -4.23
N SER A 238 14.82 -14.42 -2.97
CA SER A 238 14.01 -15.21 -2.05
C SER A 238 12.70 -14.49 -1.68
N ILE A 239 11.62 -15.24 -1.47
CA ILE A 239 10.31 -14.71 -1.04
C ILE A 239 10.39 -13.81 0.21
N HIS A 240 11.38 -14.03 1.09
CA HIS A 240 11.58 -13.24 2.31
C HIS A 240 12.14 -11.84 2.05
N LYS A 241 12.75 -11.62 0.87
CA LYS A 241 13.36 -10.35 0.46
C LYS A 241 12.50 -9.59 -0.57
N MET A 242 11.43 -10.19 -1.07
CA MET A 242 10.57 -9.58 -2.09
C MET A 242 9.72 -8.45 -1.50
N ARG A 243 10.02 -7.23 -1.93
CA ARG A 243 9.34 -6.00 -1.52
C ARG A 243 9.08 -5.10 -2.73
N ILE A 244 7.93 -4.43 -2.68
CA ILE A 244 7.59 -3.35 -3.59
C ILE A 244 7.40 -2.16 -2.67
N ASP A 245 8.46 -1.38 -2.53
CA ASP A 245 8.46 -0.18 -1.73
C ASP A 245 8.62 1.03 -2.63
N GLU A 246 8.33 2.21 -2.08
CA GLU A 246 8.64 3.45 -2.75
C GLU A 246 10.15 3.49 -3.07
N PRO A 247 10.56 3.80 -4.32
CA PRO A 247 11.94 3.63 -4.73
C PRO A 247 12.93 4.60 -4.08
N PHE A 248 12.49 5.53 -3.22
CA PHE A 248 13.32 6.64 -2.72
C PHE A 248 13.29 6.85 -1.18
N GLY A 249 12.54 6.03 -0.44
CA GLY A 249 12.53 6.01 1.04
C GLY A 249 13.70 5.23 1.68
N ASP A 250 13.68 5.03 3.00
CA ASP A 250 14.78 4.38 3.76
C ASP A 250 15.19 2.97 3.25
N GLU A 251 14.26 2.21 2.66
CA GLU A 251 14.48 0.85 2.13
C GLU A 251 14.69 0.82 0.58
N ALA A 252 14.77 1.98 -0.07
CA ALA A 252 14.83 2.22 -1.53
C ALA A 252 15.84 1.39 -2.33
N LYS A 253 17.01 1.15 -1.74
CA LYS A 253 18.23 0.73 -2.45
C LYS A 253 18.07 -0.61 -3.18
N ALA A 254 17.42 -1.59 -2.55
CA ALA A 254 17.20 -2.91 -3.14
C ALA A 254 16.19 -2.87 -4.31
N GLY A 255 15.25 -1.91 -4.30
CA GLY A 255 14.28 -1.71 -5.36
C GLY A 255 14.91 -1.13 -6.62
N LEU A 256 15.73 -0.10 -6.51
CA LEU A 256 16.28 0.62 -7.69
C LEU A 256 17.03 -0.28 -8.68
N ASN A 257 17.81 -1.25 -8.18
CA ASN A 257 18.53 -2.19 -9.04
C ASN A 257 17.57 -3.10 -9.85
N MET A 258 16.38 -3.39 -9.31
CA MET A 258 15.39 -4.20 -10.04
C MET A 258 14.80 -3.46 -11.23
N PHE A 259 14.66 -2.13 -11.18
CA PHE A 259 14.27 -1.35 -12.37
C PHE A 259 15.28 -1.57 -13.50
N ARG A 260 16.58 -1.52 -13.21
CA ARG A 260 17.62 -1.74 -14.24
C ARG A 260 17.55 -3.14 -14.86
N ILE A 261 17.29 -4.16 -14.04
CA ILE A 261 17.31 -5.56 -14.50
C ILE A 261 16.02 -5.92 -15.23
N LEU A 262 14.87 -5.45 -14.75
CA LEU A 262 13.56 -5.93 -15.18
C LEU A 262 12.80 -4.93 -16.06
N GLU A 263 13.05 -3.63 -15.91
CA GLU A 263 12.38 -2.55 -16.66
C GLU A 263 13.38 -1.46 -17.11
N PRO A 264 14.37 -1.79 -17.97
CA PRO A 264 15.47 -0.89 -18.31
C PRO A 264 15.01 0.42 -18.97
N GLN A 265 13.86 0.42 -19.65
CA GLN A 265 13.26 1.63 -20.22
C GLN A 265 12.70 2.55 -19.13
N THR A 266 11.95 2.00 -18.16
CA THR A 266 11.47 2.74 -16.99
C THR A 266 12.66 3.28 -16.18
N TRP A 267 13.70 2.47 -16.00
CA TRP A 267 14.94 2.86 -15.32
C TRP A 267 15.57 4.12 -15.92
N GLY A 268 15.70 4.20 -17.25
CA GLY A 268 16.26 5.37 -17.92
C GLY A 268 15.51 6.66 -17.60
N LYS A 269 14.18 6.59 -17.51
CA LYS A 269 13.34 7.73 -17.12
C LYS A 269 13.46 8.05 -15.62
N VAL A 270 13.46 7.03 -14.76
CA VAL A 270 13.64 7.19 -13.31
C VAL A 270 14.97 7.90 -13.00
N VAL A 271 16.07 7.51 -13.67
CA VAL A 271 17.38 8.16 -13.49
C VAL A 271 17.36 9.62 -13.92
N ASN A 272 16.66 9.94 -15.01
CA ASN A 272 16.53 11.33 -15.48
C ASN A 272 15.64 12.18 -14.56
N ARG A 273 14.65 11.54 -13.92
CA ARG A 273 13.60 12.20 -13.16
C ARG A 273 13.93 12.37 -11.68
N VAL A 274 14.63 11.41 -11.09
CA VAL A 274 14.86 11.36 -9.64
C VAL A 274 16.34 11.56 -9.35
N SER A 275 16.63 12.71 -8.75
CA SER A 275 17.98 13.06 -8.33
C SER A 275 18.53 12.01 -7.36
N GLY A 276 19.75 11.56 -7.64
CA GLY A 276 20.42 10.54 -6.85
C GLY A 276 20.07 9.08 -7.20
N ALA A 277 19.06 8.81 -8.05
CA ALA A 277 18.66 7.43 -8.36
C ALA A 277 19.81 6.56 -8.90
N ASN A 278 20.61 7.07 -9.84
CA ASN A 278 21.76 6.34 -10.37
C ASN A 278 22.86 6.11 -9.32
N PHE A 279 23.10 7.10 -8.44
CA PHE A 279 24.06 6.97 -7.36
C PHE A 279 23.59 5.93 -6.32
N GLY A 280 22.32 6.01 -5.91
CA GLY A 280 21.68 5.05 -5.01
C GLY A 280 21.76 3.61 -5.51
N ASN A 281 21.62 3.40 -6.82
CA ASN A 281 21.76 2.08 -7.44
C ASN A 281 23.21 1.55 -7.46
N ILE A 282 24.19 2.39 -7.79
CA ILE A 282 25.61 1.95 -7.87
C ILE A 282 26.15 1.50 -6.50
N TYR A 283 25.69 2.13 -5.43
CA TYR A 283 26.19 1.90 -4.06
C TYR A 283 25.18 1.16 -3.16
N SER A 284 24.28 0.37 -3.77
CA SER A 284 23.28 -0.47 -3.09
C SER A 284 23.68 -1.93 -2.90
#